data_AF-A0A8S3SWM0-F1
#
_entry.id   AF-A0A8S3SWM0-F1
#
_cell.length_a   1.000
_cell.length_b   1.000
_cell.length_c   1.000
_cell.angle_alpha   90.00
_cell.angle_beta   90.00
_cell.angle_gamma   90.00
#
_symmetry.space_group_name_H-M   'P 1'
#
loop_
_entity.id
_entity.type
_entity.pdbx_description
1 polymer ?
#
loop_
_entity_poly.entity_id
_entity_poly.type
_entity_poly.pdbx_seq_one_letter_code
_entity_poly.pdbx_strand_id
1 'polypeptide(L)'
;MPINSNITDVIRKQRNAVSAMLNKLSKRIGVLQCERKKGTAAAGGYCSRGGQHLGADKTLLPALSELLQGKNVASFGDGTGEYKTKLLGLGQIKSYDSYDGGPFTEEESKGNVKYMDLTIPHFGLPVYDWVVSIEVAEHIPKEYEEIFLDNIFRHANEGIILSWAVPGQGGLNHVNNKPIEYVIEVMNKHGSSKGMEPDMALSMVTRMDNRGCTVGIIHADNDSTTTSRLKQKYKHLPKGEPLSNENLRKHLETVTENYKKRSSQLVDLGSTQSNENFNNIVASKAPKNRSYGGTSSLKARVSAAVLQKNEGYTWVNKVNKKALLSPGTISVRVGQRIDRKRLWQKKNSSSVLFKRDRFKRKHKKTFQQIKAAVLEGETYQPQIEENVSVRDIETIPTKYSLEGIDNYVVFDLETTGLSRTSDITQISAYDGTNMLNLYVSPRQSISSKASDVTGITFSFERNQMYCHGVPVESVCIRTALLQLIEMIQKKSRPVLVGHNIHSYDVPVLRNLLREFNLLSSFDNLIYGCIDTLKIAKREIPKADVQNYKQQTLVQKFLEIVYDAHNSEEDVRSQGRNYL
;
A
#
# COMPACT_ATOMS: atom_id res chain seq x y z
N MET A 1 9.05 20.10 -13.56
CA MET A 1 9.77 19.67 -14.77
C MET A 1 8.88 18.69 -15.51
N PRO A 2 8.53 18.94 -16.78
CA PRO A 2 7.72 17.99 -17.54
C PRO A 2 8.52 16.68 -17.68
N ILE A 3 7.86 15.56 -17.39
CA ILE A 3 8.47 14.24 -17.58
C ILE A 3 8.73 14.10 -19.08
N ASN A 4 9.99 13.89 -19.42
CA ASN A 4 10.45 13.74 -20.79
C ASN A 4 9.59 12.67 -21.51
N SER A 5 8.80 13.07 -22.51
CA SER A 5 7.82 12.22 -23.22
C SER A 5 8.45 10.91 -23.73
N ASN A 6 9.74 10.96 -24.02
CA ASN A 6 10.56 9.84 -24.45
C ASN A 6 10.65 8.72 -23.40
N ILE A 7 10.70 9.04 -22.10
CA ILE A 7 10.78 8.06 -21.00
C ILE A 7 9.45 7.33 -20.84
N THR A 8 8.34 8.05 -20.94
CA THR A 8 6.99 7.48 -20.80
C THR A 8 6.70 6.49 -21.93
N ASP A 9 7.14 6.78 -23.15
CA ASP A 9 7.00 5.88 -24.29
C ASP A 9 7.92 4.67 -24.22
N VAL A 10 9.13 4.81 -23.68
CA VAL A 10 10.02 3.68 -23.38
C VAL A 10 9.37 2.74 -22.36
N ILE A 11 8.81 3.27 -21.27
CA ILE A 11 8.13 2.48 -20.23
C ILE A 11 6.90 1.77 -20.81
N ARG A 12 6.10 2.44 -21.64
CA ARG A 12 4.94 1.83 -22.32
C ARG A 12 5.38 0.68 -23.25
N LYS A 13 6.42 0.90 -24.05
CA LYS A 13 6.99 -0.14 -24.93
C LYS A 13 7.49 -1.33 -24.12
N GLN A 14 8.20 -1.10 -23.03
CA GLN A 14 8.67 -2.16 -22.13
C GLN A 14 7.52 -2.93 -21.49
N ARG A 15 6.51 -2.23 -20.94
CA ARG A 15 5.31 -2.87 -20.35
C ARG A 15 4.58 -3.74 -21.36
N ASN A 16 4.33 -3.21 -22.56
CA ASN A 16 3.65 -3.95 -23.63
C ASN A 16 4.49 -5.18 -24.06
N ALA A 17 5.82 -5.03 -24.15
CA ALA A 17 6.71 -6.15 -24.47
C ALA A 17 6.70 -7.24 -23.39
N VAL A 18 6.72 -6.87 -22.10
CA VAL A 18 6.64 -7.80 -20.97
C VAL A 18 5.30 -8.54 -20.96
N SER A 19 4.18 -7.83 -21.20
CA SER A 19 2.85 -8.43 -21.32
C SER A 19 2.80 -9.46 -22.45
N ALA A 20 3.36 -9.15 -23.63
CA ALA A 20 3.43 -10.09 -24.75
C ALA A 20 4.33 -11.31 -24.46
N MET A 21 5.46 -11.13 -23.76
CA MET A 21 6.33 -12.24 -23.33
C MET A 21 5.61 -13.14 -22.33
N LEU A 22 4.87 -12.57 -21.37
CA LEU A 22 4.12 -13.31 -20.37
C LEU A 22 3.01 -14.15 -21.03
N ASN A 23 2.29 -13.59 -22.01
CA ASN A 23 1.28 -14.33 -22.77
C ASN A 23 1.89 -15.53 -23.52
N LYS A 24 3.04 -15.33 -24.19
CA LYS A 24 3.78 -16.41 -24.87
C LYS A 24 4.24 -17.51 -23.90
N LEU A 25 4.73 -17.12 -22.72
CA LEU A 25 5.15 -18.08 -21.70
C LEU A 25 3.96 -18.85 -21.13
N SER A 26 2.85 -18.15 -20.85
CA SER A 26 1.60 -18.75 -20.41
C SER A 26 1.10 -19.79 -21.41
N LYS A 27 1.12 -19.48 -22.71
CA LYS A 27 0.76 -20.45 -23.76
C LYS A 27 1.56 -21.75 -23.64
N ARG A 28 2.89 -21.65 -23.52
CA ARG A 28 3.78 -22.81 -23.38
C ARG A 28 3.46 -23.62 -22.12
N ILE A 29 3.20 -22.94 -21.01
CA ILE A 29 2.80 -23.58 -19.75
C ILE A 29 1.46 -24.29 -19.92
N GLY A 30 0.48 -23.64 -20.57
CA GLY A 30 -0.83 -24.21 -20.87
C GLY A 30 -0.72 -25.49 -21.70
N VAL A 31 0.08 -25.50 -22.77
CA VAL A 31 0.35 -26.69 -23.58
C VAL A 31 0.88 -27.84 -22.70
N LEU A 32 1.92 -27.59 -21.91
CA LEU A 32 2.52 -28.61 -21.02
C LEU A 32 1.54 -29.09 -19.95
N GLN A 33 0.66 -28.21 -19.44
CA GLN A 33 -0.37 -28.57 -18.48
C GLN A 33 -1.43 -29.47 -19.11
N CYS A 34 -1.87 -29.15 -20.33
CA CYS A 34 -2.84 -29.94 -21.07
C CYS A 34 -2.30 -31.31 -21.48
N GLU A 35 -1.00 -31.43 -21.73
CA GLU A 35 -0.33 -32.72 -21.94
C GLU A 35 -0.29 -33.59 -20.67
N ARG A 36 -0.29 -32.96 -19.48
CA ARG A 36 -0.24 -33.64 -18.17
C ARG A 36 -1.60 -33.89 -17.52
N LYS A 37 -2.60 -33.04 -17.79
CA LYS A 37 -3.96 -33.10 -17.23
C LYS A 37 -4.98 -32.97 -18.36
N LYS A 38 -5.96 -33.88 -18.40
CA LYS A 38 -7.10 -33.80 -19.33
C LYS A 38 -8.16 -32.84 -18.79
N GLY A 39 -8.66 -31.92 -19.62
CA GLY A 39 -9.77 -31.02 -19.27
C GLY A 39 -9.49 -29.54 -19.59
N THR A 40 -8.99 -28.80 -18.62
CA THR A 40 -8.70 -27.36 -18.70
C THR A 40 -7.32 -27.03 -18.13
N ALA A 41 -6.66 -26.02 -18.69
CA ALA A 41 -5.42 -25.46 -18.19
C ALA A 41 -5.68 -24.66 -16.91
N ALA A 42 -4.62 -24.38 -16.13
CA ALA A 42 -4.77 -23.64 -14.86
C ALA A 42 -5.34 -22.22 -15.03
N ALA A 43 -5.21 -21.64 -16.23
CA ALA A 43 -5.77 -20.34 -16.60
C ALA A 43 -7.27 -20.41 -16.99
N GLY A 44 -7.90 -21.59 -16.93
CA GLY A 44 -9.30 -21.80 -17.31
C GLY A 44 -9.52 -22.19 -18.77
N GLY A 45 -8.51 -22.03 -19.65
CA GLY A 45 -8.60 -22.40 -21.06
C GLY A 45 -8.75 -23.90 -21.30
N TYR A 46 -9.54 -24.29 -22.30
CA TYR A 46 -9.79 -25.70 -22.61
C TYR A 46 -8.57 -26.40 -23.23
N CYS A 47 -8.34 -27.65 -22.83
CA CYS A 47 -7.19 -28.47 -23.27
C CYS A 47 -7.47 -29.38 -24.46
N SER A 48 -8.61 -29.24 -25.14
CA SER A 48 -8.94 -30.14 -26.25
C SER A 48 -8.07 -29.89 -27.47
N ARG A 49 -7.87 -30.95 -28.25
CA ARG A 49 -7.57 -30.89 -29.68
C ARG A 49 -8.81 -31.44 -30.40
N GLY A 50 -9.77 -30.59 -30.74
CA GLY A 50 -11.04 -30.97 -31.40
C GLY A 50 -12.21 -31.23 -30.45
N GLY A 51 -12.38 -30.46 -29.38
CA GLY A 51 -13.55 -30.54 -28.50
C GLY A 51 -14.83 -30.04 -29.18
N GLN A 52 -15.99 -30.48 -28.70
CA GLN A 52 -17.28 -29.86 -29.06
C GLN A 52 -17.31 -28.45 -28.47
N HIS A 53 -17.15 -27.44 -29.31
CA HIS A 53 -17.42 -26.06 -28.94
C HIS A 53 -18.92 -25.80 -29.08
N LEU A 54 -19.50 -25.09 -28.11
CA LEU A 54 -20.86 -24.58 -28.23
C LEU A 54 -20.89 -23.63 -29.43
N GLY A 55 -21.72 -23.97 -30.41
CA GLY A 55 -21.85 -23.15 -31.60
C GLY A 55 -22.52 -21.81 -31.30
N ALA A 56 -22.33 -20.84 -32.19
CA ALA A 56 -22.92 -19.52 -32.04
C ALA A 56 -24.45 -19.63 -32.06
N ASP A 57 -25.09 -19.04 -31.05
CA ASP A 57 -26.53 -19.13 -30.83
C ASP A 57 -27.29 -18.42 -31.96
N LYS A 58 -28.29 -19.11 -32.52
CA LYS A 58 -29.02 -18.63 -33.69
C LYS A 58 -29.90 -17.41 -33.40
N THR A 59 -30.27 -17.19 -32.14
CA THR A 59 -31.12 -16.07 -31.70
C THR A 59 -30.30 -14.87 -31.24
N LEU A 60 -29.13 -15.12 -30.61
CA LEU A 60 -28.23 -14.06 -30.16
C LEU A 60 -27.49 -13.41 -31.34
N LEU A 61 -27.15 -14.18 -32.38
CA LEU A 61 -26.34 -13.70 -33.50
C LEU A 61 -26.95 -12.48 -34.24
N PRO A 62 -28.23 -12.47 -34.64
CA PRO A 62 -28.83 -11.30 -35.28
C PRO A 62 -28.83 -10.07 -34.37
N ALA A 63 -29.14 -10.24 -33.08
CA ALA A 63 -29.17 -9.15 -32.11
C ALA A 63 -27.77 -8.53 -31.89
N LEU A 64 -26.72 -9.38 -31.84
CA LEU A 64 -25.34 -8.91 -31.78
C LEU A 64 -24.93 -8.17 -33.06
N SER A 65 -25.33 -8.66 -34.24
CA SER A 65 -25.03 -8.00 -35.51
C SER A 65 -25.62 -6.59 -35.58
N GLU A 66 -26.87 -6.43 -35.13
CA GLU A 66 -27.55 -5.14 -35.09
C GLU A 66 -26.88 -4.19 -34.07
N LEU A 67 -26.65 -4.66 -32.84
CA LEU A 67 -26.03 -3.86 -31.79
C LEU A 67 -24.61 -3.39 -32.14
N LEU A 68 -23.84 -4.24 -32.83
CA LEU A 68 -22.43 -4.02 -33.14
C LEU A 68 -22.20 -3.47 -34.56
N GLN A 69 -23.25 -2.99 -35.22
CA GLN A 69 -23.17 -2.48 -36.59
C GLN A 69 -22.14 -1.33 -36.71
N GLY A 70 -21.20 -1.48 -37.64
CA GLY A 70 -20.14 -0.51 -37.92
C GLY A 70 -19.03 -0.43 -36.86
N LYS A 71 -19.04 -1.31 -35.84
CA LYS A 71 -18.12 -1.25 -34.70
C LYS A 71 -16.87 -2.10 -34.90
N ASN A 72 -15.76 -1.69 -34.26
CA ASN A 72 -14.59 -2.52 -34.05
C ASN A 72 -14.79 -3.31 -32.76
N VAL A 73 -14.79 -4.63 -32.85
CA VAL A 73 -15.16 -5.51 -31.75
C VAL A 73 -14.00 -6.42 -31.40
N ALA A 74 -13.78 -6.65 -30.10
CA ALA A 74 -12.95 -7.74 -29.63
C ALA A 74 -13.79 -8.77 -28.87
N SER A 75 -13.50 -10.06 -29.09
CA SER A 75 -14.06 -11.16 -28.32
C SER A 75 -12.98 -11.80 -27.45
N PHE A 76 -13.21 -11.82 -26.14
CA PHE A 76 -12.32 -12.38 -25.13
C PHE A 76 -12.93 -13.69 -24.61
N GLY A 77 -12.41 -14.82 -25.10
CA GLY A 77 -12.92 -16.18 -24.89
C GLY A 77 -13.82 -16.66 -26.02
N ASP A 78 -13.40 -16.48 -27.28
CA ASP A 78 -14.22 -16.75 -28.47
C ASP A 78 -14.20 -18.22 -28.92
N GLY A 79 -13.55 -19.12 -28.17
CA GLY A 79 -13.38 -20.51 -28.54
C GLY A 79 -12.75 -20.66 -29.93
N THR A 80 -13.42 -21.37 -30.84
CA THR A 80 -12.97 -21.56 -32.23
C THR A 80 -13.31 -20.38 -33.16
N GLY A 81 -13.97 -19.33 -32.66
CA GLY A 81 -14.26 -18.13 -33.43
C GLY A 81 -15.51 -18.22 -34.31
N GLU A 82 -16.50 -19.00 -33.89
CA GLU A 82 -17.74 -19.16 -34.66
C GLU A 82 -18.56 -17.87 -34.72
N TYR A 83 -18.65 -17.12 -33.61
CA TYR A 83 -19.27 -15.79 -33.59
C TYR A 83 -18.57 -14.83 -34.55
N LYS A 84 -17.24 -14.75 -34.51
CA LYS A 84 -16.46 -13.98 -35.48
C LYS A 84 -16.81 -14.32 -36.91
N THR A 85 -16.81 -15.61 -37.26
CA THR A 85 -17.03 -16.07 -38.64
C THR A 85 -18.43 -15.69 -39.12
N LYS A 86 -19.45 -15.95 -38.31
CA LYS A 86 -20.85 -15.66 -38.67
C LYS A 86 -21.14 -14.15 -38.68
N LEU A 87 -20.66 -13.40 -37.70
CA LEU A 87 -20.90 -11.95 -37.61
C LEU A 87 -20.18 -11.17 -38.73
N LEU A 88 -18.93 -11.52 -39.06
CA LEU A 88 -18.25 -10.94 -40.21
C LEU A 88 -18.92 -11.33 -41.53
N GLY A 89 -19.46 -12.55 -41.62
CA GLY A 89 -20.22 -13.02 -42.78
C GLY A 89 -21.52 -12.25 -43.05
N LEU A 90 -22.11 -11.62 -42.02
CA LEU A 90 -23.26 -10.73 -42.17
C LEU A 90 -22.88 -9.35 -42.76
N GLY A 91 -21.59 -8.99 -42.77
CA GLY A 91 -21.08 -7.76 -43.40
C GLY A 91 -21.44 -6.45 -42.70
N GLN A 92 -22.00 -6.52 -41.48
CA GLN A 92 -22.46 -5.33 -40.74
C GLN A 92 -21.42 -4.80 -39.74
N ILE A 93 -20.48 -5.63 -39.29
CA ILE A 93 -19.44 -5.27 -38.32
C ILE A 93 -18.17 -4.81 -39.05
N LYS A 94 -17.52 -3.75 -38.55
CA LYS A 94 -16.33 -3.18 -39.19
C LYS A 94 -15.08 -4.03 -39.00
N SER A 95 -14.83 -4.53 -37.79
CA SER A 95 -13.76 -5.47 -37.50
C SER A 95 -14.09 -6.34 -36.28
N TYR A 96 -13.56 -7.56 -36.25
CA TYR A 96 -13.78 -8.50 -35.15
C TYR A 96 -12.50 -9.28 -34.84
N ASP A 97 -11.82 -8.90 -33.76
CA ASP A 97 -10.63 -9.59 -33.25
C ASP A 97 -11.03 -10.61 -32.19
N SER A 98 -10.56 -11.85 -32.35
CA SER A 98 -10.92 -12.95 -31.45
C SER A 98 -9.72 -13.47 -30.69
N TYR A 99 -9.91 -13.66 -29.39
CA TYR A 99 -8.92 -14.15 -28.46
C TYR A 99 -9.50 -15.25 -27.59
N ASP A 100 -8.69 -16.24 -27.21
CA ASP A 100 -9.13 -17.34 -26.34
C ASP A 100 -7.97 -17.92 -25.51
N GLY A 101 -8.30 -18.41 -24.32
CA GLY A 101 -7.32 -18.94 -23.36
C GLY A 101 -6.89 -20.39 -23.61
N GLY A 102 -7.52 -21.08 -24.57
CA GLY A 102 -7.15 -22.44 -24.96
C GLY A 102 -5.76 -22.48 -25.61
N PRO A 103 -4.78 -23.21 -25.05
CA PRO A 103 -3.40 -23.19 -25.55
C PRO A 103 -3.25 -23.70 -26.99
N PHE A 104 -4.21 -24.48 -27.49
CA PHE A 104 -4.25 -25.01 -28.86
C PHE A 104 -5.17 -24.20 -29.79
N THR A 105 -5.87 -23.17 -29.31
CA THR A 105 -6.92 -22.48 -30.06
C THR A 105 -6.44 -21.87 -31.38
N GLU A 106 -5.21 -21.36 -31.44
CA GLU A 106 -4.64 -20.83 -32.70
C GLU A 106 -4.47 -21.91 -33.78
N GLU A 107 -4.13 -23.14 -33.39
CA GLU A 107 -4.00 -24.28 -34.31
C GLU A 107 -5.39 -24.79 -34.72
N GLU A 108 -6.29 -24.96 -33.75
CA GLU A 108 -7.65 -25.47 -33.99
C GLU A 108 -8.49 -24.53 -34.85
N SER A 109 -8.33 -23.22 -34.65
CA SER A 109 -9.04 -22.19 -35.40
C SER A 109 -8.32 -21.78 -36.69
N LYS A 110 -7.18 -22.42 -37.04
CA LYS A 110 -6.33 -22.06 -38.20
C LYS A 110 -5.96 -20.57 -38.21
N GLY A 111 -5.66 -20.02 -37.03
CA GLY A 111 -5.32 -18.61 -36.83
C GLY A 111 -6.51 -17.64 -36.82
N ASN A 112 -7.75 -18.13 -36.91
CA ASN A 112 -8.94 -17.28 -36.81
C ASN A 112 -9.09 -16.63 -35.42
N VAL A 113 -8.64 -17.34 -34.38
CA VAL A 113 -8.63 -16.89 -32.98
C VAL A 113 -7.20 -16.94 -32.44
N LYS A 114 -6.77 -15.86 -31.77
CA LYS A 114 -5.43 -15.74 -31.19
C LYS A 114 -5.40 -16.23 -29.75
N TYR A 115 -4.26 -16.76 -29.31
CA TYR A 115 -4.11 -17.17 -27.92
C TYR A 115 -4.00 -15.95 -27.00
N MET A 116 -4.79 -15.93 -25.94
CA MET A 116 -4.71 -14.92 -24.90
C MET A 116 -5.10 -15.48 -23.54
N ASP A 117 -4.14 -15.51 -22.62
CA ASP A 117 -4.41 -15.88 -21.23
C ASP A 117 -5.07 -14.70 -20.50
N LEU A 118 -6.38 -14.77 -20.30
CA LEU A 118 -7.14 -13.70 -19.65
C LEU A 118 -6.84 -13.53 -18.16
N THR A 119 -6.05 -14.43 -17.54
CA THR A 119 -5.66 -14.37 -16.12
C THR A 119 -4.43 -13.50 -15.86
N ILE A 120 -3.79 -12.99 -16.92
CA ILE A 120 -2.66 -12.06 -16.83
C ILE A 120 -3.00 -10.69 -17.44
N PRO A 121 -2.33 -9.58 -17.02
CA PRO A 121 -2.59 -8.27 -17.58
C PRO A 121 -2.16 -8.14 -19.05
N HIS A 122 -3.09 -7.72 -19.91
CA HIS A 122 -2.84 -7.43 -21.32
C HIS A 122 -2.69 -5.94 -21.57
N PHE A 123 -1.54 -5.56 -22.14
CA PHE A 123 -1.23 -4.18 -22.53
C PHE A 123 -0.76 -4.14 -23.98
N GLY A 124 -1.15 -3.08 -24.69
CA GLY A 124 -0.73 -2.87 -26.09
C GLY A 124 -1.62 -3.53 -27.14
N LEU A 125 -2.75 -4.15 -26.73
CA LEU A 125 -3.85 -4.41 -27.66
C LEU A 125 -4.54 -3.09 -28.06
N PRO A 126 -5.20 -3.04 -29.22
CA PRO A 126 -6.08 -1.93 -29.58
C PRO A 126 -7.15 -1.65 -28.53
N VAL A 127 -7.70 -0.45 -28.57
CA VAL A 127 -8.97 -0.14 -27.92
C VAL A 127 -10.06 -0.39 -28.95
N TYR A 128 -11.10 -1.11 -28.54
CA TYR A 128 -12.23 -1.52 -29.36
C TYR A 128 -13.46 -0.73 -28.95
N ASP A 129 -14.39 -0.56 -29.89
CA ASP A 129 -15.67 0.07 -29.58
C ASP A 129 -16.43 -0.83 -28.58
N TRP A 130 -16.42 -2.14 -28.82
CA TRP A 130 -17.07 -3.12 -27.94
C TRP A 130 -16.15 -4.29 -27.61
N VAL A 131 -16.21 -4.76 -26.35
CA VAL A 131 -15.61 -6.03 -25.93
C VAL A 131 -16.71 -7.02 -25.55
N VAL A 132 -16.65 -8.21 -26.12
CA VAL A 132 -17.59 -9.31 -25.90
C VAL A 132 -16.88 -10.43 -25.14
N SER A 133 -17.51 -10.98 -24.10
CA SER A 133 -17.03 -12.14 -23.37
C SER A 133 -18.21 -12.97 -22.86
N ILE A 134 -18.44 -14.12 -23.48
CA ILE A 134 -19.64 -14.94 -23.28
C ILE A 134 -19.21 -16.35 -22.87
N GLU A 135 -19.70 -16.83 -21.72
CA GLU A 135 -19.37 -18.11 -21.09
C GLU A 135 -17.86 -18.28 -20.84
N VAL A 136 -17.29 -17.30 -20.14
CA VAL A 136 -15.83 -17.22 -19.88
C VAL A 136 -15.55 -17.02 -18.40
N ALA A 137 -16.25 -16.08 -17.77
CA ALA A 137 -15.92 -15.59 -16.44
C ALA A 137 -16.04 -16.68 -15.34
N GLU A 138 -16.93 -17.65 -15.52
CA GLU A 138 -17.08 -18.81 -14.64
C GLU A 138 -15.90 -19.79 -14.68
N HIS A 139 -15.11 -19.77 -15.75
CA HIS A 139 -13.90 -20.59 -15.90
C HIS A 139 -12.64 -19.91 -15.37
N ILE A 140 -12.68 -18.58 -15.18
CA ILE A 140 -11.58 -17.81 -14.60
C ILE A 140 -11.54 -18.04 -13.08
N PRO A 141 -10.44 -18.57 -12.52
CA PRO A 141 -10.30 -18.71 -11.07
C PRO A 141 -10.53 -17.38 -10.33
N LYS A 142 -11.15 -17.44 -9.15
CA LYS A 142 -11.58 -16.24 -8.40
C LYS A 142 -10.42 -15.27 -8.11
N GLU A 143 -9.21 -15.78 -7.92
CA GLU A 143 -8.00 -14.99 -7.71
C GLU A 143 -7.57 -14.13 -8.91
N TYR A 144 -8.03 -14.45 -10.12
CA TYR A 144 -7.70 -13.73 -11.37
C TYR A 144 -8.89 -12.94 -11.93
N GLU A 145 -10.03 -12.95 -11.25
CA GLU A 145 -11.26 -12.27 -11.68
C GLU A 145 -11.05 -10.77 -11.94
N GLU A 146 -10.32 -10.10 -11.05
CA GLU A 146 -10.02 -8.66 -11.18
C GLU A 146 -9.16 -8.38 -12.42
N ILE A 147 -8.17 -9.24 -12.72
CA ILE A 147 -7.30 -9.10 -13.89
C ILE A 147 -8.09 -9.31 -15.19
N PHE A 148 -8.97 -10.31 -15.22
CA PHE A 148 -9.85 -10.57 -16.36
C PHE A 148 -10.75 -9.37 -16.68
N LEU A 149 -11.40 -8.82 -15.64
CA LEU A 149 -12.25 -7.65 -15.79
C LEU A 149 -11.44 -6.41 -16.21
N ASP A 150 -10.28 -6.19 -15.59
CA ASP A 150 -9.35 -5.12 -15.97
C ASP A 150 -8.93 -5.19 -17.45
N ASN A 151 -8.76 -6.40 -18.00
CA ASN A 151 -8.48 -6.59 -19.42
C ASN A 151 -9.68 -6.14 -20.28
N ILE A 152 -10.90 -6.51 -19.92
CA ILE A 152 -12.11 -6.08 -20.63
C ILE A 152 -12.23 -4.55 -20.60
N PHE A 153 -12.18 -3.94 -19.40
CA PHE A 153 -12.35 -2.50 -19.23
C PHE A 153 -11.28 -1.68 -19.96
N ARG A 154 -10.03 -2.15 -19.97
CA ARG A 154 -8.92 -1.44 -20.63
C ARG A 154 -9.10 -1.35 -22.14
N HIS A 155 -9.82 -2.29 -22.72
CA HIS A 155 -9.92 -2.45 -24.17
C HIS A 155 -11.31 -2.13 -24.73
N ALA A 156 -12.30 -1.84 -23.88
CA ALA A 156 -13.63 -1.40 -24.28
C ALA A 156 -13.76 0.15 -24.25
N ASN A 157 -14.35 0.73 -25.28
CA ASN A 157 -14.56 2.18 -25.39
C ASN A 157 -16.03 2.60 -25.27
N GLU A 158 -16.94 1.92 -25.98
CA GLU A 158 -18.37 2.26 -26.00
C GLU A 158 -19.18 1.31 -25.12
N GLY A 159 -18.86 0.02 -25.11
CA GLY A 159 -19.65 -0.95 -24.35
C GLY A 159 -19.01 -2.32 -24.15
N ILE A 160 -19.62 -3.10 -23.26
CA ILE A 160 -19.20 -4.45 -22.88
C ILE A 160 -20.41 -5.37 -22.95
N ILE A 161 -20.24 -6.54 -23.56
CA ILE A 161 -21.22 -7.64 -23.52
C ILE A 161 -20.57 -8.77 -22.71
N LEU A 162 -21.15 -9.09 -21.55
CA LEU A 162 -20.62 -10.07 -20.61
C LEU A 162 -21.70 -11.09 -20.23
N SER A 163 -21.40 -12.39 -20.32
CA SER A 163 -22.16 -13.43 -19.63
C SER A 163 -21.31 -14.12 -18.56
N TRP A 164 -21.98 -14.68 -17.57
CA TRP A 164 -21.35 -15.34 -16.43
C TRP A 164 -22.31 -16.36 -15.84
N ALA A 165 -21.88 -17.62 -15.75
CA ALA A 165 -22.75 -18.67 -15.23
C ALA A 165 -23.16 -18.42 -13.76
N VAL A 166 -24.46 -18.58 -13.46
CA VAL A 166 -25.05 -18.36 -12.13
C VAL A 166 -24.67 -19.48 -11.14
N PRO A 167 -24.73 -19.25 -9.81
CA PRO A 167 -24.36 -20.26 -8.83
C PRO A 167 -25.25 -21.50 -8.96
N GLY A 168 -24.63 -22.67 -9.17
CA GLY A 168 -25.34 -23.95 -9.30
C GLY A 168 -25.75 -24.32 -10.74
N GLN A 169 -25.43 -23.51 -11.76
CA GLN A 169 -25.71 -23.81 -13.18
C GLN A 169 -25.06 -25.12 -13.67
N GLY A 170 -24.12 -25.69 -12.92
CA GLY A 170 -23.31 -26.83 -13.37
C GLY A 170 -22.36 -26.40 -14.49
N GLY A 171 -21.80 -27.34 -15.23
CA GLY A 171 -20.86 -27.07 -16.35
C GLY A 171 -19.43 -27.52 -16.06
N LEU A 172 -18.68 -27.79 -17.13
CA LEU A 172 -17.32 -28.32 -17.01
C LEU A 172 -16.37 -27.23 -16.51
N ASN A 173 -15.76 -27.46 -15.34
CA ASN A 173 -14.79 -26.54 -14.74
C ASN A 173 -15.34 -25.11 -14.51
N HIS A 174 -16.60 -25.00 -14.09
CA HIS A 174 -17.13 -23.74 -13.57
C HIS A 174 -16.60 -23.56 -12.14
N VAL A 175 -15.53 -22.79 -12.01
CA VAL A 175 -14.81 -22.56 -10.75
C VAL A 175 -15.22 -21.26 -10.05
N ASN A 176 -15.90 -20.36 -10.78
CA ASN A 176 -16.17 -19.02 -10.31
C ASN A 176 -17.58 -18.52 -10.66
N ASN A 177 -18.63 -19.35 -10.51
CA ASN A 177 -20.01 -18.89 -10.71
C ASN A 177 -20.37 -17.71 -9.78
N LYS A 178 -21.18 -16.77 -10.29
CA LYS A 178 -21.60 -15.57 -9.56
C LYS A 178 -23.07 -15.24 -9.75
N PRO A 179 -23.77 -14.77 -8.69
CA PRO A 179 -25.12 -14.24 -8.84
C PRO A 179 -25.09 -12.92 -9.62
N ILE A 180 -26.15 -12.62 -10.36
CA ILE A 180 -26.21 -11.44 -11.24
C ILE A 180 -26.01 -10.13 -10.47
N GLU A 181 -26.46 -10.06 -9.23
CA GLU A 181 -26.30 -8.88 -8.36
C GLU A 181 -24.83 -8.58 -8.08
N TYR A 182 -24.01 -9.63 -7.90
CA TYR A 182 -22.57 -9.48 -7.75
C TYR A 182 -21.92 -8.95 -9.03
N VAL A 183 -22.33 -9.49 -10.18
CA VAL A 183 -21.78 -9.06 -11.48
C VAL A 183 -22.13 -7.60 -11.71
N ILE A 184 -23.38 -7.20 -11.46
CA ILE A 184 -23.83 -5.80 -11.53
C ILE A 184 -23.04 -4.93 -10.55
N GLU A 185 -22.84 -5.35 -9.30
CA GLU A 185 -22.06 -4.60 -8.31
C GLU A 185 -20.62 -4.38 -8.79
N VAL A 186 -19.96 -5.41 -9.32
CA VAL A 186 -18.59 -5.32 -9.81
C VAL A 186 -18.52 -4.46 -11.09
N MET A 187 -19.45 -4.63 -12.03
CA MET A 187 -19.54 -3.81 -13.24
C MET A 187 -19.84 -2.34 -12.89
N ASN A 188 -20.68 -2.07 -11.89
CA ASN A 188 -20.92 -0.71 -11.39
C ASN A 188 -19.72 -0.15 -10.63
N LYS A 189 -18.98 -0.99 -9.90
CA LYS A 189 -17.76 -0.55 -9.23
C LYS A 189 -16.67 -0.15 -10.24
N HIS A 190 -16.58 -0.85 -11.37
CA HIS A 190 -15.61 -0.56 -12.41
C HIS A 190 -16.11 0.44 -13.47
N GLY A 191 -17.42 0.49 -13.72
CA GLY A 191 -18.07 1.32 -14.74
C GLY A 191 -18.84 2.53 -14.20
N SER A 192 -19.00 2.70 -12.87
CA SER A 192 -19.46 3.98 -12.34
C SER A 192 -18.38 5.02 -12.56
N SER A 193 -18.80 6.16 -13.09
CA SER A 193 -18.01 7.39 -13.14
C SER A 193 -17.23 7.62 -11.84
N LYS A 194 -17.79 7.27 -10.68
CA LYS A 194 -17.11 7.38 -9.36
C LYS A 194 -15.89 6.47 -9.18
N GLY A 195 -15.89 5.27 -9.75
CA GLY A 195 -14.74 4.34 -9.67
C GLY A 195 -13.61 4.70 -10.66
N MET A 196 -13.98 5.26 -11.81
CA MET A 196 -13.05 5.68 -12.87
C MET A 196 -12.63 7.15 -12.77
N GLU A 197 -13.37 8.00 -12.07
CA GLU A 197 -13.07 9.42 -11.81
C GLU A 197 -11.60 9.63 -11.39
N PRO A 198 -11.03 8.81 -10.48
CA PRO A 198 -9.62 8.90 -10.14
C PRO A 198 -8.68 8.64 -11.31
N ASP A 199 -8.95 7.61 -12.11
CA ASP A 199 -8.07 7.16 -13.20
C ASP A 199 -8.24 8.03 -14.45
N MET A 200 -9.45 8.54 -14.68
CA MET A 200 -9.80 9.45 -15.76
C MET A 200 -9.26 10.85 -15.47
N ALA A 201 -9.41 11.36 -14.24
CA ALA A 201 -8.77 12.60 -13.81
C ALA A 201 -7.24 12.50 -13.89
N LEU A 202 -6.64 11.38 -13.44
CA LEU A 202 -5.21 11.14 -13.57
C LEU A 202 -4.77 11.08 -15.04
N SER A 203 -5.54 10.42 -15.90
CA SER A 203 -5.31 10.35 -17.36
C SER A 203 -5.43 11.71 -18.05
N MET A 204 -6.40 12.54 -17.66
CA MET A 204 -6.60 13.89 -18.18
C MET A 204 -5.47 14.83 -17.74
N VAL A 205 -5.13 14.85 -16.46
CA VAL A 205 -4.01 15.65 -15.93
C VAL A 205 -2.70 15.23 -16.62
N THR A 206 -2.47 13.92 -16.77
CA THR A 206 -1.31 13.39 -17.48
C THR A 206 -1.31 13.80 -18.96
N ARG A 207 -2.47 13.79 -19.65
CA ARG A 207 -2.59 14.24 -21.04
C ARG A 207 -2.36 15.75 -21.20
N MET A 208 -2.83 16.57 -20.26
CA MET A 208 -2.64 18.02 -20.26
C MET A 208 -1.17 18.40 -19.99
N ASP A 209 -0.53 17.74 -19.03
CA ASP A 209 0.92 17.88 -18.76
C ASP A 209 1.76 17.49 -19.98
N ASN A 210 1.40 16.38 -20.65
CA ASN A 210 2.05 15.95 -21.90
C ASN A 210 1.87 16.93 -23.07
N ARG A 211 0.88 17.82 -23.01
CA ARG A 211 0.67 18.90 -24.00
C ARG A 211 1.30 20.22 -23.58
N GLY A 212 2.08 20.24 -22.50
CA GLY A 212 2.73 21.43 -21.96
C GLY A 212 1.78 22.36 -21.21
N CYS A 213 0.55 21.93 -20.91
CA CYS A 213 -0.41 22.73 -20.16
C CYS A 213 -0.18 22.53 -18.66
N THR A 214 -0.02 23.63 -17.92
CA THR A 214 0.04 23.59 -16.46
C THR A 214 -1.39 23.57 -15.90
N VAL A 215 -1.77 22.49 -15.21
CA VAL A 215 -3.07 22.40 -14.55
C VAL A 215 -2.99 23.14 -13.22
N GLY A 216 -3.54 24.36 -13.16
CA GLY A 216 -3.48 25.21 -11.97
C GLY A 216 -4.51 24.85 -10.89
N ILE A 217 -5.76 24.56 -11.28
CA ILE A 217 -6.87 24.26 -10.37
C ILE A 217 -7.72 23.16 -11.01
N ILE A 218 -8.11 22.15 -10.22
CA ILE A 218 -9.02 21.07 -10.62
C ILE A 218 -10.32 21.26 -9.86
N HIS A 219 -11.40 21.59 -10.57
CA HIS A 219 -12.76 21.53 -10.03
C HIS A 219 -13.32 20.13 -10.32
N ALA A 220 -13.46 19.32 -9.27
CA ALA A 220 -14.03 17.98 -9.34
C ALA A 220 -15.04 17.79 -8.21
N ASP A 221 -15.98 16.87 -8.39
CA ASP A 221 -16.83 16.42 -7.29
C ASP A 221 -15.98 15.83 -6.15
N ASN A 222 -16.46 15.97 -4.91
CA ASN A 222 -15.69 15.79 -3.68
C ASN A 222 -15.36 14.31 -3.34
N ASP A 223 -14.92 13.51 -4.32
CA ASP A 223 -14.50 12.12 -4.11
C ASP A 223 -13.04 12.04 -3.62
N SER A 224 -12.90 11.67 -2.35
CA SER A 224 -11.62 11.43 -1.66
C SER A 224 -10.67 10.45 -2.40
N THR A 225 -11.22 9.56 -3.23
CA THR A 225 -10.47 8.55 -4.00
C THR A 225 -9.69 9.20 -5.14
N THR A 226 -10.33 10.13 -5.87
CA THR A 226 -9.74 10.89 -6.99
C THR A 226 -8.60 11.77 -6.51
N THR A 227 -8.83 12.49 -5.41
CA THR A 227 -7.81 13.32 -4.76
C THR A 227 -6.63 12.50 -4.24
N SER A 228 -6.86 11.29 -3.70
CA SER A 228 -5.78 10.43 -3.20
C SER A 228 -4.92 9.83 -4.31
N ARG A 229 -5.49 9.44 -5.46
CA ARG A 229 -4.73 8.85 -6.57
C ARG A 229 -3.94 9.88 -7.36
N LEU A 230 -4.48 11.09 -7.56
CA LEU A 230 -3.72 12.23 -8.09
C LEU A 230 -2.49 12.59 -7.21
N LYS A 231 -2.54 12.25 -5.91
CA LYS A 231 -1.44 12.45 -4.94
C LYS A 231 -0.43 11.30 -4.86
N GLN A 232 -0.73 10.09 -5.37
CA GLN A 232 0.16 8.92 -5.21
C GLN A 232 1.12 8.74 -6.39
N LYS A 233 2.29 9.37 -6.32
CA LYS A 233 3.52 8.85 -6.95
C LYS A 233 4.37 8.15 -5.89
N TYR A 234 4.76 6.90 -6.18
CA TYR A 234 5.53 5.95 -5.37
C TYR A 234 5.91 6.41 -3.95
N LYS A 235 4.93 6.35 -3.05
CA LYS A 235 4.95 6.91 -1.67
C LYS A 235 6.14 6.50 -0.80
N HIS A 236 6.81 5.41 -1.15
CA HIS A 236 7.92 4.84 -0.39
C HIS A 236 9.27 4.93 -1.13
N LEU A 237 9.31 5.55 -2.30
CA LEU A 237 10.51 5.75 -3.09
C LEU A 237 10.94 7.23 -3.09
N PRO A 238 12.25 7.52 -3.10
CA PRO A 238 12.73 8.90 -3.14
C PRO A 238 12.14 9.66 -4.34
N LYS A 239 11.64 10.88 -4.11
CA LYS A 239 10.99 11.74 -5.12
C LYS A 239 9.76 11.14 -5.83
N GLY A 240 9.24 10.01 -5.35
CA GLY A 240 8.17 9.30 -6.05
C GLY A 240 8.60 8.77 -7.41
N GLU A 241 9.87 8.37 -7.55
CA GLU A 241 10.45 7.77 -8.76
C GLU A 241 10.71 6.27 -8.55
N PRO A 242 10.66 5.42 -9.60
CA PRO A 242 11.03 4.01 -9.49
C PRO A 242 12.51 3.83 -9.12
N LEU A 243 12.85 2.74 -8.42
CA LEU A 243 14.24 2.39 -8.15
C LEU A 243 14.98 2.10 -9.47
N SER A 244 16.11 2.77 -9.69
CA SER A 244 16.96 2.58 -10.87
C SER A 244 18.41 2.35 -10.45
N ASN A 245 18.82 1.08 -10.32
CA ASN A 245 20.21 0.69 -10.18
C ASN A 245 20.49 -0.53 -11.05
N GLU A 246 21.29 -0.32 -12.10
CA GLU A 246 21.60 -1.31 -13.12
C GLU A 246 22.45 -2.48 -12.58
N ASN A 247 23.32 -2.22 -11.62
CA ASN A 247 24.11 -3.26 -10.96
C ASN A 247 23.26 -4.09 -10.00
N LEU A 248 22.36 -3.45 -9.24
CA LEU A 248 21.40 -4.15 -8.39
C LEU A 248 20.45 -5.01 -9.24
N ARG A 249 19.98 -4.48 -10.37
CA ARG A 249 19.17 -5.21 -11.34
C ARG A 249 19.86 -6.49 -11.81
N LYS A 250 21.13 -6.40 -12.24
CA LYS A 250 21.93 -7.56 -12.68
C LYS A 250 22.15 -8.59 -11.57
N HIS A 251 22.40 -8.15 -10.33
CA HIS A 251 22.53 -9.06 -9.18
C HIS A 251 21.21 -9.75 -8.85
N LEU A 252 20.10 -9.00 -8.83
CA LEU A 252 18.77 -9.54 -8.60
C LEU A 252 18.34 -10.49 -9.73
N GLU A 253 18.68 -10.19 -10.99
CA GLU A 253 18.50 -11.08 -12.13
C GLU A 253 19.28 -12.40 -11.92
N THR A 254 20.52 -12.33 -11.45
CA THR A 254 21.34 -13.52 -11.14
C THR A 254 20.71 -14.36 -10.03
N VAL A 255 20.25 -13.73 -8.95
CA VAL A 255 19.57 -14.41 -7.83
C VAL A 255 18.26 -15.02 -8.30
N THR A 256 17.44 -14.27 -9.03
CA THR A 256 16.15 -14.78 -9.56
C THR A 256 16.35 -15.87 -10.60
N GLU A 257 17.46 -15.93 -11.31
CA GLU A 257 17.76 -17.01 -12.25
C GLU A 257 17.89 -18.36 -11.54
N ASN A 258 18.43 -18.39 -10.32
CA ASN A 258 18.47 -19.61 -9.50
C ASN A 258 17.07 -20.07 -9.08
N TYR A 259 16.14 -19.15 -8.85
CA TYR A 259 14.74 -19.47 -8.54
C TYR A 259 13.95 -19.85 -9.81
N LYS A 260 14.19 -19.19 -10.94
CA LYS A 260 13.60 -19.54 -12.25
C LYS A 260 13.98 -20.95 -12.67
N LYS A 261 15.24 -21.36 -12.47
CA LYS A 261 15.71 -22.74 -12.71
C LYS A 261 14.96 -23.78 -11.87
N ARG A 262 14.41 -23.38 -10.72
CA ARG A 262 13.62 -24.22 -9.83
C ARG A 262 12.12 -23.92 -9.91
N SER A 263 11.68 -23.13 -10.89
CA SER A 263 10.28 -22.70 -11.03
C SER A 263 9.31 -23.88 -11.04
N SER A 264 9.66 -24.99 -11.70
CA SER A 264 8.86 -26.23 -11.69
C SER A 264 8.64 -26.83 -10.29
N GLN A 265 9.60 -26.68 -9.38
CA GLN A 265 9.49 -27.12 -7.98
C GLN A 265 8.75 -26.09 -7.10
N LEU A 266 8.79 -24.82 -7.50
CA LEU A 266 8.15 -23.71 -6.79
C LEU A 266 6.68 -23.51 -7.18
N VAL A 267 6.29 -23.92 -8.38
CA VAL A 267 4.91 -23.84 -8.90
C VAL A 267 3.93 -24.72 -8.11
N ASP A 268 4.40 -25.86 -7.58
CA ASP A 268 3.58 -26.76 -6.75
C ASP A 268 3.55 -26.34 -5.26
N LEU A 269 4.34 -25.33 -4.87
CA LEU A 269 4.22 -24.70 -3.56
C LEU A 269 3.00 -23.79 -3.59
N GLY A 270 1.81 -24.38 -3.41
CA GLY A 270 0.55 -23.64 -3.30
C GLY A 270 0.60 -22.51 -2.26
N SER A 271 -0.49 -21.72 -2.17
CA SER A 271 -0.62 -20.55 -1.28
C SER A 271 0.29 -20.59 -0.05
N THR A 272 1.19 -19.61 0.03
CA THR A 272 2.09 -19.48 1.18
C THR A 272 1.31 -19.45 2.48
N GLN A 273 0.03 -19.07 2.53
CA GLN A 273 -0.77 -19.07 3.75
C GLN A 273 -1.15 -20.47 4.28
N SER A 274 -1.52 -21.41 3.40
CA SER A 274 -1.82 -22.79 3.82
C SER A 274 -0.55 -23.54 4.19
N ASN A 275 0.51 -23.31 3.41
CA ASN A 275 1.85 -23.83 3.66
C ASN A 275 2.49 -23.20 4.89
N GLU A 276 2.31 -21.90 5.14
CA GLU A 276 2.73 -21.19 6.36
C GLU A 276 1.98 -21.73 7.57
N ASN A 277 0.66 -21.94 7.48
CA ASN A 277 -0.11 -22.53 8.57
C ASN A 277 0.38 -23.95 8.89
N PHE A 278 0.61 -24.79 7.88
CA PHE A 278 1.18 -26.13 8.10
C PHE A 278 2.61 -26.06 8.65
N ASN A 279 3.47 -25.21 8.07
CA ASN A 279 4.85 -24.99 8.50
C ASN A 279 4.92 -24.46 9.94
N ASN A 280 3.96 -23.63 10.37
CA ASN A 280 3.83 -23.17 11.75
C ASN A 280 3.44 -24.31 12.70
N ILE A 281 2.51 -25.19 12.28
CA ILE A 281 2.17 -26.39 13.06
C ILE A 281 3.39 -27.31 13.16
N VAL A 282 4.10 -27.55 12.05
CA VAL A 282 5.35 -28.34 12.04
C VAL A 282 6.40 -27.71 12.94
N ALA A 283 6.63 -26.39 12.85
CA ALA A 283 7.58 -25.68 13.70
C ALA A 283 7.21 -25.74 15.19
N SER A 284 5.92 -25.83 15.53
CA SER A 284 5.49 -26.03 16.93
C SER A 284 5.80 -27.44 17.47
N LYS A 285 5.87 -28.45 16.58
CA LYS A 285 6.16 -29.85 16.95
C LYS A 285 7.63 -30.22 16.78
N ALA A 286 8.33 -29.58 15.84
CA ALA A 286 9.74 -29.75 15.51
C ALA A 286 10.39 -28.37 15.34
N PRO A 287 10.66 -27.65 16.44
CA PRO A 287 11.23 -26.31 16.37
C PRO A 287 12.65 -26.33 15.82
N LYS A 288 12.97 -25.35 14.96
CA LYS A 288 14.26 -25.26 14.25
C LYS A 288 15.48 -25.03 15.15
N ASN A 289 15.26 -24.59 16.39
CA ASN A 289 16.31 -24.42 17.39
C ASN A 289 16.75 -25.75 18.06
N ARG A 290 16.18 -26.88 17.64
CA ARG A 290 16.56 -28.22 18.11
C ARG A 290 16.81 -29.12 16.90
N SER A 291 17.91 -29.88 16.93
CA SER A 291 18.24 -30.81 15.86
C SER A 291 17.44 -32.10 16.00
N TYR A 292 16.54 -32.35 15.04
CA TYR A 292 15.80 -33.60 14.91
C TYR A 292 16.13 -34.35 13.60
N GLY A 293 16.98 -33.76 12.74
CA GLY A 293 17.33 -34.30 11.42
C GLY A 293 17.89 -35.73 11.51
N GLY A 294 17.47 -36.60 10.59
CA GLY A 294 17.95 -37.99 10.52
C GLY A 294 17.40 -38.96 11.57
N THR A 295 16.51 -38.52 12.47
CA THR A 295 15.95 -39.39 13.53
C THR A 295 14.50 -39.79 13.29
N SER A 296 14.07 -40.92 13.86
CA SER A 296 12.66 -41.34 13.89
C SER A 296 11.75 -40.32 14.59
N SER A 297 12.32 -39.50 15.48
CA SER A 297 11.63 -38.41 16.19
C SER A 297 11.09 -37.33 15.26
N LEU A 298 11.83 -36.98 14.19
CA LEU A 298 11.35 -36.02 13.21
C LEU A 298 10.11 -36.54 12.48
N LYS A 299 10.13 -37.81 12.06
CA LYS A 299 8.99 -38.46 11.39
C LYS A 299 7.75 -38.43 12.28
N ALA A 300 7.88 -38.78 13.56
CA ALA A 300 6.76 -38.75 14.50
C ALA A 300 6.18 -37.34 14.72
N ARG A 301 7.05 -36.32 14.83
CA ARG A 301 6.64 -34.92 15.03
C ARG A 301 5.93 -34.33 13.81
N VAL A 302 6.42 -34.64 12.60
CA VAL A 302 5.78 -34.25 11.35
C VAL A 302 4.43 -34.96 11.18
N SER A 303 4.36 -36.27 11.47
CA SER A 303 3.09 -37.02 11.46
C SER A 303 2.06 -36.44 12.44
N ALA A 304 2.48 -36.03 13.64
CA ALA A 304 1.60 -35.37 14.61
C ALA A 304 1.06 -34.01 14.09
N ALA A 305 1.88 -33.25 13.34
CA ALA A 305 1.46 -32.01 12.70
C ALA A 305 0.40 -32.26 11.60
N VAL A 306 0.60 -33.30 10.79
CA VAL A 306 -0.36 -33.73 9.76
C VAL A 306 -1.70 -34.15 10.39
N LEU A 307 -1.66 -34.99 11.42
CA LEU A 307 -2.86 -35.43 12.14
C LEU A 307 -3.61 -34.25 12.77
N GLN A 308 -2.90 -33.31 13.40
CA GLN A 308 -3.52 -32.12 13.97
C GLN A 308 -4.16 -31.22 12.90
N LYS A 309 -3.53 -31.10 11.73
CA LYS A 309 -4.07 -30.31 10.61
C LYS A 309 -5.36 -30.93 10.09
N ASN A 310 -5.37 -32.24 9.87
CA ASN A 310 -6.48 -32.96 9.24
C ASN A 310 -7.64 -33.19 10.21
N GLU A 311 -7.35 -33.60 11.45
CA GLU A 311 -8.39 -34.05 12.39
C GLU A 311 -8.66 -33.07 13.54
N GLY A 312 -7.80 -32.07 13.75
CA GLY A 312 -7.86 -31.20 14.93
C GLY A 312 -7.22 -31.84 16.16
N TYR A 313 -7.21 -31.14 17.29
CA TYR A 313 -6.54 -31.54 18.54
C TYR A 313 -7.08 -32.84 19.15
N THR A 314 -8.27 -33.28 18.75
CA THR A 314 -8.82 -34.59 19.12
C THR A 314 -8.11 -35.78 18.48
N TRP A 315 -7.17 -35.56 17.55
CA TRP A 315 -6.36 -36.62 16.92
C TRP A 315 -5.64 -37.52 17.95
N VAL A 316 -5.17 -36.94 19.06
CA VAL A 316 -4.47 -37.68 20.14
C VAL A 316 -5.38 -38.77 20.71
N ASN A 317 -6.67 -38.47 20.87
CA ASN A 317 -7.65 -39.44 21.38
C ASN A 317 -7.86 -40.59 20.39
N LYS A 318 -7.87 -40.26 19.08
CA LYS A 318 -8.04 -41.26 18.02
C LYS A 318 -6.81 -42.17 17.92
N VAL A 319 -5.61 -41.61 18.06
CA VAL A 319 -4.36 -42.38 18.10
C VAL A 319 -4.31 -43.28 19.32
N ASN A 320 -4.63 -42.78 20.52
CA ASN A 320 -4.67 -43.61 21.73
C ASN A 320 -5.67 -44.77 21.59
N LYS A 321 -6.89 -44.50 21.11
CA LYS A 321 -7.89 -45.55 20.85
C LYS A 321 -7.39 -46.60 19.85
N LYS A 322 -6.75 -46.18 18.75
CA LYS A 322 -6.17 -47.11 17.75
C LYS A 322 -5.00 -47.91 18.30
N ALA A 323 -4.26 -47.35 19.25
CA ALA A 323 -3.18 -48.03 19.97
C ALA A 323 -3.67 -48.87 21.16
N LEU A 324 -5.00 -49.00 21.34
CA LEU A 324 -5.62 -49.69 22.48
C LEU A 324 -5.22 -49.10 23.85
N LEU A 325 -4.89 -47.81 23.87
CA LEU A 325 -4.58 -47.03 25.07
C LEU A 325 -5.75 -46.15 25.46
N SER A 326 -5.96 -45.98 26.78
CA SER A 326 -6.95 -45.02 27.27
C SER A 326 -6.54 -43.60 26.89
N PRO A 327 -7.41 -42.81 26.22
CA PRO A 327 -7.13 -41.41 25.94
C PRO A 327 -6.97 -40.56 27.22
N GLY A 328 -7.56 -40.99 28.33
CA GLY A 328 -7.70 -40.20 29.55
C GLY A 328 -8.76 -39.11 29.44
N THR A 329 -9.57 -38.95 30.48
CA THR A 329 -10.70 -38.00 30.50
C THR A 329 -10.25 -36.55 30.31
N ILE A 330 -9.06 -36.21 30.79
CA ILE A 330 -8.46 -34.87 30.67
C ILE A 330 -8.09 -34.56 29.21
N SER A 331 -7.35 -35.46 28.54
CA SER A 331 -6.92 -35.28 27.14
C SER A 331 -8.12 -35.14 26.21
N VAL A 332 -9.18 -35.91 26.45
CA VAL A 332 -10.45 -35.81 25.71
C VAL A 332 -11.07 -34.43 25.86
N ARG A 333 -11.23 -33.94 27.10
CA ARG A 333 -11.80 -32.60 27.36
C ARG A 333 -10.95 -31.49 26.76
N VAL A 334 -9.63 -31.57 26.90
CA VAL A 334 -8.70 -30.56 26.38
C VAL A 334 -8.76 -30.50 24.85
N GLY A 335 -8.70 -31.66 24.18
CA GLY A 335 -8.81 -31.73 22.72
C GLY A 335 -10.12 -31.12 22.21
N GLN A 336 -11.25 -31.51 22.80
CA GLN A 336 -12.56 -30.97 22.44
C GLN A 336 -12.70 -29.46 22.71
N ARG A 337 -12.12 -28.94 23.80
CA ARG A 337 -12.13 -27.51 24.11
C ARG A 337 -11.36 -26.70 23.07
N ILE A 338 -10.17 -27.18 22.68
CA ILE A 338 -9.32 -26.49 21.70
C ILE A 338 -9.96 -26.54 20.31
N ASP A 339 -10.53 -27.68 19.90
CA ASP A 339 -11.21 -27.81 18.62
C ASP A 339 -12.46 -26.94 18.53
N ARG A 340 -13.25 -26.83 19.61
CA ARG A 340 -14.38 -25.87 19.69
C ARG A 340 -13.92 -24.44 19.51
N LYS A 341 -12.84 -24.03 20.18
CA LYS A 341 -12.26 -22.69 20.02
C LYS A 341 -11.79 -22.45 18.58
N ARG A 342 -11.14 -23.43 17.94
CA ARG A 342 -10.71 -23.37 16.52
C ARG A 342 -11.90 -23.18 15.58
N LEU A 343 -12.96 -23.97 15.76
CA LEU A 343 -14.18 -23.90 14.93
C LEU A 343 -14.91 -22.57 15.11
N TRP A 344 -15.01 -22.07 16.35
CA TRP A 344 -15.55 -20.75 16.64
C TRP A 344 -14.73 -19.64 15.97
N GLN A 345 -13.40 -19.70 16.05
CA GLN A 345 -12.52 -18.75 15.36
C GLN A 345 -12.67 -18.81 13.84
N LYS A 346 -12.82 -20.01 13.26
CA LYS A 346 -13.06 -20.20 11.82
C LYS A 346 -14.40 -19.60 11.38
N LYS A 347 -15.46 -19.76 12.20
CA LYS A 347 -16.80 -19.21 11.91
C LYS A 347 -16.85 -17.69 12.09
N ASN A 348 -16.17 -17.16 13.11
CA ASN A 348 -16.19 -15.73 13.38
C ASN A 348 -15.21 -14.94 12.52
N SER A 349 -14.12 -15.53 12.04
CA SER A 349 -13.11 -14.82 11.24
C SER A 349 -13.61 -14.32 9.88
N SER A 350 -14.71 -14.89 9.37
CA SER A 350 -15.39 -14.44 8.16
C SER A 350 -16.41 -13.31 8.42
N SER A 351 -16.84 -13.11 9.67
CA SER A 351 -17.85 -12.11 10.03
C SER A 351 -17.35 -10.68 9.84
N VAL A 352 -18.26 -9.79 9.44
CA VAL A 352 -17.99 -8.36 9.22
C VAL A 352 -17.44 -7.70 10.49
N LEU A 353 -18.05 -7.99 11.65
CA LEU A 353 -17.62 -7.44 12.94
C LEU A 353 -16.19 -7.87 13.29
N PHE A 354 -15.84 -9.15 13.12
CA PHE A 354 -14.49 -9.62 13.41
C PHE A 354 -13.45 -9.06 12.43
N LYS A 355 -13.80 -8.93 11.14
CA LYS A 355 -12.93 -8.27 10.15
C LYS A 355 -12.69 -6.82 10.53
N ARG A 356 -13.75 -6.07 10.89
CA ARG A 356 -13.67 -4.67 11.33
C ARG A 356 -12.82 -4.51 12.59
N ASP A 357 -12.98 -5.39 13.58
CA ASP A 357 -12.15 -5.39 14.79
C ASP A 357 -10.70 -5.80 14.54
N ARG A 358 -10.45 -6.73 13.61
CA ARG A 358 -9.11 -7.08 13.15
C ARG A 358 -8.45 -5.89 12.47
N PHE A 359 -9.17 -5.12 11.65
CA PHE A 359 -8.67 -3.88 11.07
C PHE A 359 -8.33 -2.84 12.15
N LYS A 360 -9.23 -2.60 13.12
CA LYS A 360 -8.95 -1.70 14.26
C LYS A 360 -7.71 -2.13 15.05
N ARG A 361 -7.56 -3.43 15.35
CA ARG A 361 -6.37 -3.97 16.04
C ARG A 361 -5.11 -3.89 15.20
N LYS A 362 -5.19 -4.17 13.89
CA LYS A 362 -4.07 -4.01 12.96
C LYS A 362 -3.65 -2.55 12.90
N HIS A 363 -4.60 -1.61 12.79
CA HIS A 363 -4.31 -0.18 12.78
C HIS A 363 -3.65 0.27 14.08
N LYS A 364 -4.16 -0.17 15.25
CA LYS A 364 -3.53 0.08 16.55
C LYS A 364 -2.13 -0.51 16.66
N LYS A 365 -1.91 -1.74 16.18
CA LYS A 365 -0.60 -2.41 16.20
C LYS A 365 0.40 -1.80 15.23
N THR A 366 -0.04 -1.43 14.03
CA THR A 366 0.77 -0.70 13.03
C THR A 366 1.13 0.67 13.58
N PHE A 367 0.20 1.38 14.22
CA PHE A 367 0.49 2.64 14.89
C PHE A 367 1.50 2.47 16.04
N GLN A 368 1.40 1.40 16.84
CA GLN A 368 2.37 1.06 17.87
C GLN A 368 3.74 0.66 17.30
N GLN A 369 3.79 -0.05 16.18
CA GLN A 369 5.03 -0.42 15.49
C GLN A 369 5.70 0.79 14.82
N ILE A 370 4.93 1.69 14.22
CA ILE A 370 5.43 2.98 13.72
C ILE A 370 5.99 3.79 14.89
N LYS A 371 5.27 3.83 16.03
CA LYS A 371 5.74 4.49 17.24
C LYS A 371 7.02 3.86 17.80
N ALA A 372 7.14 2.53 17.77
CA ALA A 372 8.34 1.80 18.21
C ALA A 372 9.53 1.99 17.26
N ALA A 373 9.32 1.92 15.94
CA ALA A 373 10.37 2.19 14.94
C ALA A 373 10.85 3.65 15.01
N VAL A 374 9.97 4.59 15.36
CA VAL A 374 10.32 5.99 15.64
C VAL A 374 11.08 6.16 16.96
N LEU A 375 10.88 5.26 17.93
CA LEU A 375 11.62 5.24 19.21
C LEU A 375 12.99 4.54 19.09
N GLU A 376 13.10 3.51 18.25
CA GLU A 376 14.32 2.69 18.06
C GLU A 376 15.35 3.32 17.09
N GLY A 377 14.96 4.29 16.26
CA GLY A 377 15.89 5.01 15.38
C GLY A 377 16.23 4.28 14.08
N GLU A 378 17.25 4.76 13.36
CA GLU A 378 17.59 4.44 11.95
C GLU A 378 18.04 3.00 11.65
N THR A 379 17.83 2.03 12.55
CA THR A 379 18.28 0.64 12.34
C THR A 379 17.50 -0.11 11.26
N TYR A 380 16.36 0.41 10.79
CA TYR A 380 15.45 -0.30 9.86
C TYR A 380 14.95 0.54 8.68
N GLN A 381 15.74 1.50 8.18
CA GLN A 381 15.45 2.09 6.86
C GLN A 381 15.78 1.08 5.74
N PRO A 382 14.90 0.91 4.72
CA PRO A 382 15.31 0.29 3.47
C PRO A 382 16.38 1.17 2.79
N GLN A 383 17.46 0.57 2.29
CA GLN A 383 18.60 1.22 1.58
C GLN A 383 19.62 1.98 2.45
N ILE A 384 19.86 1.57 3.69
CA ILE A 384 21.07 2.03 4.43
C ILE A 384 22.36 1.74 3.64
N GLU A 385 22.36 0.74 2.75
CA GLU A 385 23.52 0.38 1.92
C GLU A 385 23.77 1.29 0.70
N GLU A 386 22.76 2.02 0.18
CA GLU A 386 22.91 2.79 -1.09
C GLU A 386 23.01 4.32 -0.91
N ASN A 387 22.70 4.84 0.27
CA ASN A 387 22.89 6.26 0.63
C ASN A 387 24.13 6.48 1.50
N VAL A 388 25.12 5.61 1.38
CA VAL A 388 26.45 5.93 1.87
C VAL A 388 27.05 6.90 0.85
N SER A 389 26.90 8.19 1.13
CA SER A 389 27.89 9.12 0.63
C SER A 389 29.26 8.55 1.03
N VAL A 390 30.21 8.50 0.11
CA VAL A 390 31.59 8.04 0.38
C VAL A 390 32.31 8.96 1.40
N ARG A 391 31.58 9.81 2.13
CA ARG A 391 32.06 10.59 3.28
C ARG A 391 31.73 9.94 4.64
N ASP A 392 30.82 8.97 4.72
CA ASP A 392 30.36 8.42 6.02
C ASP A 392 31.08 7.15 6.49
N ILE A 393 32.05 6.61 5.74
CA ILE A 393 32.83 5.43 6.17
C ILE A 393 34.19 5.81 6.77
N GLU A 394 34.60 7.09 6.74
CA GLU A 394 35.86 7.51 7.38
C GLU A 394 35.70 7.94 8.84
N THR A 395 34.49 8.13 9.35
CA THR A 395 34.29 8.54 10.74
C THR A 395 33.21 7.71 11.44
N ILE A 396 33.65 6.95 12.45
CA ILE A 396 32.80 6.44 13.54
C ILE A 396 31.96 7.62 14.05
N PRO A 397 30.63 7.48 14.30
CA PRO A 397 29.80 8.55 14.85
C PRO A 397 30.51 9.14 16.06
N THR A 398 31.13 10.30 15.84
CA THR A 398 31.93 10.93 16.87
C THR A 398 30.89 11.41 17.87
N LYS A 399 31.09 11.12 19.16
CA LYS A 399 30.34 11.84 20.18
C LYS A 399 30.57 13.32 19.89
N TYR A 400 29.53 14.03 19.46
CA TYR A 400 29.58 15.47 19.34
C TYR A 400 29.91 16.01 20.72
N SER A 401 31.14 16.49 20.89
CA SER A 401 31.52 17.20 22.09
C SER A 401 30.83 18.55 22.03
N LEU A 402 30.04 18.86 23.07
CA LEU A 402 29.49 20.19 23.28
C LEU A 402 30.56 21.16 23.81
N GLU A 403 31.81 20.71 23.98
CA GLU A 403 32.93 21.56 24.41
C GLU A 403 33.11 22.74 23.44
N GLY A 404 32.93 23.96 23.96
CA GLY A 404 33.06 25.21 23.21
C GLY A 404 31.81 25.66 22.46
N ILE A 405 30.65 25.02 22.69
CA ILE A 405 29.36 25.44 22.10
C ILE A 405 28.51 26.12 23.17
N ASP A 406 28.67 27.44 23.26
CA ASP A 406 27.97 28.27 24.25
C ASP A 406 26.70 28.93 23.70
N ASN A 407 26.43 28.77 22.39
CA ASN A 407 25.29 29.39 21.72
C ASN A 407 24.13 28.42 21.58
N TYR A 408 22.97 28.81 22.10
CA TYR A 408 21.73 28.07 21.95
C TYR A 408 20.59 28.99 21.50
N VAL A 409 19.56 28.38 20.92
CA VAL A 409 18.25 29.02 20.70
C VAL A 409 17.19 28.05 21.18
N VAL A 410 16.42 28.46 22.19
CA VAL A 410 15.27 27.69 22.68
C VAL A 410 14.09 28.01 21.78
N PHE A 411 13.35 27.02 21.31
CA PHE A 411 12.17 27.26 20.48
C PHE A 411 11.02 26.29 20.79
N ASP A 412 9.82 26.73 20.45
CA ASP A 412 8.59 25.97 20.59
C ASP A 412 7.60 26.36 19.47
N LEU A 413 6.77 25.40 19.04
CA LEU A 413 5.83 25.58 17.95
C LEU A 413 4.41 25.21 18.37
N GLU A 414 3.48 26.15 18.22
CA GLU A 414 2.07 25.80 18.15
C GLU A 414 1.66 25.46 16.72
N THR A 415 0.74 24.50 16.59
CA THR A 415 0.33 24.00 15.27
C THR A 415 -1.17 23.80 15.16
N THR A 416 -1.65 23.61 13.93
CA THR A 416 -3.06 23.30 13.65
C THR A 416 -3.57 22.00 14.28
N GLY A 417 -2.69 21.13 14.78
CA GLY A 417 -3.05 19.87 15.44
C GLY A 417 -1.90 18.85 15.45
N LEU A 418 -2.10 17.65 16.02
CA LEU A 418 -1.01 16.69 16.31
C LEU A 418 -0.37 15.95 15.10
N SER A 419 -0.68 16.33 13.86
CA SER A 419 -0.07 15.72 12.66
C SER A 419 1.33 16.30 12.39
N ARG A 420 2.23 15.50 11.79
CA ARG A 420 3.52 16.00 11.27
C ARG A 420 3.37 16.80 9.96
N THR A 421 2.17 16.82 9.38
CA THR A 421 1.78 17.66 8.24
C THR A 421 0.98 18.88 8.70
N SER A 422 1.01 19.20 9.99
CA SER A 422 0.35 20.39 10.51
C SER A 422 1.07 21.65 10.05
N ASP A 423 0.29 22.71 9.86
CA ASP A 423 0.86 24.03 9.68
C ASP A 423 1.17 24.61 11.07
N ILE A 424 2.18 25.45 11.11
CA ILE A 424 2.52 26.23 12.30
C ILE A 424 1.50 27.36 12.45
N THR A 425 1.00 27.54 13.67
CA THR A 425 0.09 28.64 14.06
C THR A 425 0.79 29.69 14.92
N GLN A 426 1.86 29.32 15.63
CA GLN A 426 2.72 30.24 16.36
C GLN A 426 4.17 29.71 16.37
N ILE A 427 5.15 30.59 16.22
CA ILE A 427 6.57 30.30 16.45
C ILE A 427 7.05 31.16 17.59
N SER A 428 7.65 30.55 18.60
CA SER A 428 8.42 31.28 19.60
C SER A 428 9.86 30.77 19.65
N ALA A 429 10.82 31.69 19.71
CA ALA A 429 12.24 31.36 19.79
C ALA A 429 13.03 32.41 20.60
N TYR A 430 13.87 31.96 21.54
CA TYR A 430 14.66 32.80 22.45
C TYR A 430 16.14 32.43 22.36
N ASP A 431 17.00 33.42 22.16
CA ASP A 431 18.46 33.23 21.95
C ASP A 431 19.31 33.59 23.19
N GLY A 432 18.66 33.75 24.34
CA GLY A 432 19.27 34.26 25.58
C GLY A 432 19.16 35.77 25.77
N THR A 433 18.75 36.54 24.76
CA THR A 433 18.64 38.00 24.84
C THR A 433 17.40 38.54 24.15
N ASN A 434 17.09 38.04 22.96
CA ASN A 434 15.99 38.46 22.11
C ASN A 434 14.91 37.38 22.09
N MET A 435 13.65 37.83 22.04
CA MET A 435 12.48 36.97 21.92
C MET A 435 11.85 37.19 20.53
N LEU A 436 11.70 36.12 19.76
CA LEU A 436 10.86 36.08 18.58
C LEU A 436 9.54 35.41 18.95
N ASN A 437 8.42 36.08 18.77
CA ASN A 437 7.09 35.50 18.93
C ASN A 437 6.20 35.92 17.75
N LEU A 438 5.83 34.97 16.91
CA LEU A 438 5.08 35.22 15.67
C LEU A 438 3.84 34.35 15.62
N TYR A 439 2.67 34.96 15.39
CA TYR A 439 1.50 34.23 14.94
C TYR A 439 1.56 34.00 13.43
N VAL A 440 1.16 32.80 13.00
CA VAL A 440 1.32 32.34 11.62
C VAL A 440 -0.03 31.96 11.04
N SER A 441 -0.42 32.58 9.94
CA SER A 441 -1.69 32.28 9.27
C SER A 441 -1.62 30.87 8.64
N PRO A 442 -2.43 29.89 9.10
CA PRO A 442 -2.36 28.52 8.61
C PRO A 442 -3.13 28.38 7.28
N ARG A 443 -2.73 27.41 6.45
CA ARG A 443 -3.42 27.07 5.19
C ARG A 443 -4.57 26.07 5.39
N GLN A 444 -4.71 25.55 6.60
CA GLN A 444 -5.70 24.56 6.97
C GLN A 444 -6.35 24.90 8.31
N SER A 445 -7.56 24.40 8.53
CA SER A 445 -8.30 24.65 9.76
C SER A 445 -7.55 24.15 10.99
N ILE A 446 -7.52 24.98 12.03
CA ILE A 446 -7.02 24.61 13.36
C ILE A 446 -8.04 23.63 13.97
N SER A 447 -7.58 22.46 14.40
CA SER A 447 -8.46 21.48 15.03
C SER A 447 -9.02 22.02 16.35
N SER A 448 -10.26 21.67 16.69
CA SER A 448 -10.90 22.14 17.93
C SER A 448 -10.03 21.88 19.16
N LYS A 449 -9.43 20.69 19.25
CA LYS A 449 -8.50 20.35 20.34
C LYS A 449 -7.24 21.22 20.39
N ALA A 450 -6.72 21.67 19.25
CA ALA A 450 -5.58 22.58 19.24
C ALA A 450 -6.02 23.97 19.70
N SER A 451 -7.16 24.47 19.20
CA SER A 451 -7.73 25.74 19.64
C SER A 451 -8.12 25.76 21.12
N ASP A 452 -8.66 24.65 21.65
CA ASP A 452 -9.01 24.53 23.07
C ASP A 452 -7.79 24.62 23.98
N VAL A 453 -6.63 24.17 23.47
CA VAL A 453 -5.38 24.07 24.21
C VAL A 453 -4.59 25.37 24.11
N THR A 454 -4.48 25.97 22.91
CA THR A 454 -3.65 27.14 22.67
C THR A 454 -4.41 28.46 22.71
N GLY A 455 -5.75 28.43 22.69
CA GLY A 455 -6.58 29.61 22.51
C GLY A 455 -6.54 30.22 21.10
N ILE A 456 -5.80 29.61 20.16
CA ILE A 456 -5.59 30.16 18.83
C ILE A 456 -6.67 29.70 17.86
N THR A 457 -7.25 30.65 17.12
CA THR A 457 -8.23 30.40 16.07
C THR A 457 -7.95 31.26 14.83
N PHE A 458 -8.41 30.82 13.65
CA PHE A 458 -8.21 31.55 12.40
C PHE A 458 -9.53 31.64 11.60
N SER A 459 -9.89 32.84 11.18
CA SER A 459 -11.04 33.09 10.30
C SER A 459 -10.56 33.20 8.86
N PHE A 460 -10.87 32.20 8.03
CA PHE A 460 -10.54 32.20 6.60
C PHE A 460 -11.30 33.28 5.83
N GLU A 461 -12.54 33.58 6.22
CA GLU A 461 -13.37 34.61 5.56
C GLU A 461 -12.80 36.02 5.75
N ARG A 462 -12.29 36.31 6.95
CA ARG A 462 -11.71 37.62 7.30
C ARG A 462 -10.19 37.66 7.13
N ASN A 463 -9.58 36.53 6.81
CA ASN A 463 -8.12 36.33 6.80
C ASN A 463 -7.45 36.88 8.09
N GLN A 464 -8.04 36.55 9.24
CA GLN A 464 -7.67 37.13 10.54
C GLN A 464 -7.40 36.03 11.57
N MET A 465 -6.27 36.15 12.27
CA MET A 465 -5.88 35.31 13.39
C MET A 465 -6.41 35.89 14.71
N TYR A 466 -6.80 35.02 15.63
CA TYR A 466 -7.25 35.40 16.97
C TYR A 466 -6.57 34.55 18.02
N CYS A 467 -6.21 35.15 19.15
CA CYS A 467 -5.73 34.48 20.35
C CYS A 467 -6.69 34.80 21.50
N HIS A 468 -7.31 33.78 22.09
CA HIS A 468 -8.37 33.91 23.10
C HIS A 468 -9.51 34.86 22.70
N GLY A 469 -9.87 34.86 21.41
CA GLY A 469 -10.93 35.71 20.85
C GLY A 469 -10.49 37.15 20.53
N VAL A 470 -9.27 37.55 20.84
CA VAL A 470 -8.70 38.87 20.50
C VAL A 470 -7.95 38.77 19.17
N PRO A 471 -8.19 39.69 18.21
CA PRO A 471 -7.47 39.69 16.94
C PRO A 471 -5.99 39.97 17.14
N VAL A 472 -5.13 39.17 16.50
CA VAL A 472 -3.67 39.32 16.54
C VAL A 472 -3.11 39.45 15.12
N GLU A 473 -2.03 40.22 14.97
CA GLU A 473 -1.32 40.27 13.69
C GLU A 473 -0.64 38.93 13.41
N SER A 474 -0.68 38.49 12.15
CA SER A 474 -0.09 37.22 11.73
C SER A 474 0.62 37.34 10.40
N VAL A 475 1.68 36.55 10.22
CA VAL A 475 2.45 36.46 8.97
C VAL A 475 2.20 35.13 8.27
N CYS A 476 2.52 35.03 6.98
CA CYS A 476 2.46 33.74 6.28
C CYS A 476 3.62 32.82 6.68
N ILE A 477 3.42 31.50 6.52
CA ILE A 477 4.37 30.46 6.96
C ILE A 477 5.80 30.70 6.45
N ARG A 478 5.95 31.07 5.17
CA ARG A 478 7.26 31.32 4.57
C ARG A 478 7.98 32.48 5.27
N THR A 479 7.28 33.58 5.55
CA THR A 479 7.83 34.74 6.23
C THR A 479 8.23 34.39 7.66
N ALA A 480 7.42 33.61 8.37
CA ALA A 480 7.74 33.14 9.73
C ALA A 480 9.04 32.31 9.76
N LEU A 481 9.22 31.38 8.81
CA LEU A 481 10.44 30.58 8.69
C LEU A 481 11.67 31.43 8.39
N LEU A 482 11.53 32.45 7.51
CA LEU A 482 12.62 33.35 7.18
C LEU A 482 13.04 34.20 8.39
N GLN A 483 12.10 34.71 9.18
CA GLN A 483 12.40 35.47 10.39
C GLN A 483 13.05 34.58 11.48
N LEU A 484 12.63 33.32 11.61
CA LEU A 484 13.29 32.35 12.48
C LEU A 484 14.74 32.09 12.03
N ILE A 485 14.96 31.90 10.74
CA ILE A 485 16.31 31.75 10.15
C ILE A 485 17.17 32.97 10.44
N GLU A 486 16.62 34.17 10.24
CA GLU A 486 17.33 35.44 10.50
C GLU A 486 17.74 35.57 11.96
N MET A 487 16.87 35.19 12.91
CA MET A 487 17.21 35.15 14.33
C MET A 487 18.36 34.16 14.62
N ILE A 488 18.26 32.93 14.10
CA ILE A 488 19.28 31.88 14.30
C ILE A 488 20.63 32.30 13.70
N GLN A 489 20.62 32.96 12.54
CA GLN A 489 21.82 33.46 11.84
C GLN A 489 22.62 34.48 12.63
N LYS A 490 22.01 35.19 13.60
CA LYS A 490 22.73 36.13 14.47
C LYS A 490 23.68 35.45 15.45
N LYS A 491 23.55 34.14 15.64
CA LYS A 491 24.44 33.33 16.48
C LYS A 491 25.35 32.49 15.60
N SER A 492 26.61 32.34 16.02
CA SER A 492 27.56 31.48 15.33
C SER A 492 27.20 30.02 15.57
N ARG A 493 26.41 29.44 14.66
CA ARG A 493 26.07 28.02 14.59
C ARG A 493 25.49 27.45 15.91
N PRO A 494 24.36 27.98 16.41
CA PRO A 494 23.81 27.60 17.71
C PRO A 494 23.24 26.18 17.74
N VAL A 495 23.00 25.66 18.94
CA VAL A 495 22.19 24.46 19.18
C VAL A 495 20.73 24.86 19.39
N LEU A 496 19.81 24.19 18.70
CA LEU A 496 18.38 24.38 18.95
C LEU A 496 17.93 23.53 20.13
N VAL A 497 17.27 24.14 21.10
CA VAL A 497 16.84 23.48 22.32
C VAL A 497 15.32 23.55 22.41
N GLY A 498 14.69 22.46 22.85
CA GLY A 498 13.26 22.43 23.02
C GLY A 498 12.77 21.21 23.80
N HIS A 499 11.55 21.23 24.33
CA HIS A 499 10.98 20.14 25.09
C HIS A 499 10.16 19.20 24.22
N ASN A 500 10.57 17.92 24.11
CA ASN A 500 9.94 16.92 23.24
C ASN A 500 10.03 17.23 21.72
N ILE A 501 10.93 18.15 21.34
CA ILE A 501 11.05 18.63 19.95
C ILE A 501 11.44 17.56 18.94
N HIS A 502 12.17 16.51 19.34
CA HIS A 502 12.51 15.43 18.41
C HIS A 502 11.28 14.63 17.97
N SER A 503 10.28 14.53 18.84
CA SER A 503 9.07 13.77 18.55
C SER A 503 8.13 14.53 17.61
N TYR A 504 8.18 15.86 17.65
CA TYR A 504 7.11 16.71 17.12
C TYR A 504 7.58 17.96 16.36
N ASP A 505 8.16 18.93 17.04
CA ASP A 505 8.48 20.26 16.52
C ASP A 505 9.50 20.21 15.37
N VAL A 506 10.61 19.49 15.56
CA VAL A 506 11.65 19.32 14.53
C VAL A 506 11.07 18.64 13.28
N PRO A 507 10.30 17.53 13.37
CA PRO A 507 9.61 16.97 12.22
C PRO A 507 8.71 17.96 11.46
N VAL A 508 7.93 18.79 12.16
CA VAL A 508 7.03 19.80 11.54
C VAL A 508 7.86 20.89 10.86
N LEU A 509 8.81 21.47 11.59
CA LEU A 509 9.72 22.51 11.08
C LEU A 509 10.49 22.03 9.85
N ARG A 510 11.09 20.84 9.91
CA ARG A 510 11.86 20.25 8.79
C ARG A 510 11.00 20.04 7.55
N ASN A 511 9.75 19.61 7.71
CA ASN A 511 8.85 19.41 6.58
C ASN A 511 8.54 20.73 5.87
N LEU A 512 8.26 21.79 6.64
CA LEU A 512 7.98 23.12 6.09
C LEU A 512 9.24 23.76 5.49
N LEU A 513 10.40 23.66 6.14
CA LEU A 513 11.67 24.10 5.57
C LEU A 513 11.98 23.41 4.24
N ARG A 514 11.72 22.11 4.13
CA ARG A 514 11.89 21.37 2.86
C ARG A 514 10.90 21.83 1.79
N GLU A 515 9.65 22.08 2.16
CA GLU A 515 8.62 22.57 1.25
C GLU A 515 9.00 23.93 0.64
N PHE A 516 9.56 24.83 1.45
CA PHE A 516 9.99 26.16 1.01
C PHE A 516 11.43 26.21 0.47
N ASN A 517 12.09 25.06 0.29
CA ASN A 517 13.49 24.93 -0.17
C ASN A 517 14.52 25.66 0.72
N LEU A 518 14.25 25.74 2.04
CA LEU A 518 15.11 26.36 3.05
C LEU A 518 15.89 25.34 3.90
N LEU A 519 15.68 24.04 3.71
CA LEU A 519 16.28 23.01 4.57
C LEU A 519 17.81 22.97 4.49
N SER A 520 18.37 22.98 3.28
CA SER A 520 19.83 22.91 3.11
C SER A 520 20.57 24.13 3.66
N SER A 521 19.97 25.32 3.60
CA SER A 521 20.54 26.49 4.25
C SER A 521 20.40 26.37 5.77
N PHE A 522 19.26 25.93 6.28
CA PHE A 522 19.01 25.74 7.70
C PHE A 522 19.96 24.73 8.36
N ASP A 523 20.22 23.58 7.73
CA ASP A 523 21.10 22.54 8.29
C ASP A 523 22.54 23.03 8.50
N ASN A 524 23.01 23.98 7.67
CA ASN A 524 24.33 24.58 7.82
C ASN A 524 24.39 25.69 8.88
N LEU A 525 23.23 26.20 9.33
CA LEU A 525 23.13 27.31 10.28
C LEU A 525 23.16 26.87 11.74
N ILE A 526 22.91 25.60 12.02
CA ILE A 526 22.84 25.09 13.39
C ILE A 526 23.88 24.00 13.61
N TYR A 527 24.28 23.81 14.86
CA TYR A 527 25.13 22.69 15.23
C TYR A 527 24.31 21.39 15.34
N GLY A 528 23.10 21.49 15.89
CA GLY A 528 22.21 20.36 16.10
C GLY A 528 20.99 20.73 16.94
N CYS A 529 20.22 19.73 17.36
CA CYS A 529 19.04 19.88 18.21
C CYS A 529 19.19 19.09 19.53
N ILE A 530 18.74 19.67 20.64
CA ILE A 530 18.67 19.05 21.96
C ILE A 530 17.22 18.99 22.43
N ASP A 531 16.79 17.78 22.79
CA ASP A 531 15.46 17.54 23.35
C ASP A 531 15.53 17.41 24.87
N THR A 532 15.04 18.44 25.56
CA THR A 532 15.11 18.54 27.02
C THR A 532 14.26 17.49 27.73
N LEU A 533 13.25 16.90 27.08
CA LEU A 533 12.49 15.79 27.66
C LEU A 533 13.38 14.54 27.79
N LYS A 534 14.29 14.32 26.84
CA LYS A 534 15.25 13.20 26.89
C LYS A 534 16.30 13.44 27.97
N ILE A 535 16.78 14.68 28.12
CA ILE A 535 17.69 15.06 29.20
C ILE A 535 17.01 14.86 30.55
N ALA A 536 15.80 15.41 30.73
CA ALA A 536 15.02 15.29 31.96
C ALA A 536 14.81 13.82 32.37
N LYS A 537 14.48 12.93 31.44
CA LYS A 537 14.31 11.50 31.74
C LYS A 537 15.60 10.79 32.15
N ARG A 538 16.77 11.31 31.73
CA ARG A 538 18.08 10.74 32.02
C ARG A 538 18.61 11.24 33.36
N GLU A 539 18.51 12.54 33.61
CA GLU A 539 19.09 13.19 34.79
C GLU A 539 18.14 13.20 36.00
N ILE A 540 16.82 13.18 35.79
CA ILE A 540 15.82 13.31 36.87
C ILE A 540 15.16 11.95 37.15
N PRO A 541 15.34 11.38 38.36
CA PRO A 541 14.72 10.14 38.76
C PRO A 541 13.19 10.20 38.68
N LYS A 542 12.58 9.12 38.17
CA LYS A 542 11.11 9.04 38.03
C LYS A 542 10.37 9.15 39.37
N ALA A 543 11.02 8.80 40.47
CA ALA A 543 10.47 8.91 41.82
C ALA A 543 10.24 10.37 42.26
N ASP A 544 11.03 11.32 41.72
CA ASP A 544 11.02 12.71 42.18
C ASP A 544 9.97 13.56 41.45
N VAL A 545 9.44 13.05 40.33
CA VAL A 545 8.50 13.76 39.45
C VAL A 545 7.33 12.90 39.01
N GLN A 546 6.10 13.41 39.20
CA GLN A 546 4.88 12.69 38.81
C GLN A 546 4.87 12.36 37.31
N ASN A 547 5.31 13.29 36.48
CA ASN A 547 5.47 13.12 35.04
C ASN A 547 6.56 14.10 34.54
N TYR A 548 7.03 13.92 33.30
CA TYR A 548 8.08 14.76 32.70
C TYR A 548 7.50 15.81 31.76
N LYS A 549 6.23 16.22 31.91
CA LYS A 549 5.72 17.36 31.16
C LYS A 549 6.44 18.62 31.64
N GLN A 550 6.65 19.56 30.72
CA GLN A 550 7.34 20.80 31.00
C GLN A 550 6.79 21.55 32.22
N GLN A 551 5.47 21.74 32.30
CA GLN A 551 4.80 22.34 33.47
C GLN A 551 5.18 21.68 34.79
N THR A 552 5.17 20.34 34.81
CA THR A 552 5.47 19.57 36.02
C THR A 552 6.93 19.73 36.45
N LEU A 553 7.85 19.85 35.48
CA LEU A 553 9.27 20.04 35.76
C LEU A 553 9.55 21.48 36.21
N VAL A 554 8.97 22.48 35.55
CA VAL A 554 9.10 23.89 35.94
C VAL A 554 8.53 24.12 37.34
N GLN A 555 7.34 23.60 37.62
CA GLN A 555 6.73 23.70 38.94
C GLN A 555 7.58 23.02 40.03
N LYS A 556 8.19 21.88 39.72
CA LYS A 556 8.97 21.11 40.70
C LYS A 556 10.31 21.75 41.04
N PHE A 557 11.02 22.29 40.05
CA PHE A 557 12.40 22.76 40.22
C PHE A 557 12.53 24.27 40.34
N LEU A 558 11.58 25.03 39.78
CA LEU A 558 11.59 26.49 39.83
C LEU A 558 10.48 27.08 40.71
N GLU A 559 9.56 26.25 41.22
CA GLU A 559 8.39 26.66 42.01
C GLU A 559 7.47 27.66 41.29
N ILE A 560 7.57 27.73 39.96
CA ILE A 560 6.77 28.60 39.10
C ILE A 560 5.63 27.79 38.49
N VAL A 561 4.41 28.33 38.57
CA VAL A 561 3.26 27.86 37.79
C VAL A 561 3.07 28.82 36.63
N TYR A 562 3.03 28.30 35.41
CA TYR A 562 2.84 29.09 34.20
C TYR A 562 1.83 28.40 33.27
N ASP A 563 1.21 29.18 32.40
CA ASP A 563 0.26 28.68 31.41
C ASP A 563 1.06 28.02 30.28
N ALA A 564 1.07 26.67 30.24
CA ALA A 564 1.66 26.00 29.08
C ALA A 564 0.62 25.91 27.99
N HIS A 565 1.07 25.79 26.75
CA HIS A 565 0.28 25.96 25.53
C HIS A 565 0.20 27.42 25.04
N ASN A 566 1.13 28.25 25.53
CA ASN A 566 1.55 29.48 24.88
C ASN A 566 3.04 29.35 24.60
N SER A 567 3.41 29.26 23.33
CA SER A 567 4.81 28.97 22.93
C SER A 567 5.81 30.01 23.45
N GLU A 568 5.40 31.26 23.73
CA GLU A 568 6.28 32.28 24.31
C GLU A 568 6.67 31.93 25.76
N GLU A 569 5.67 31.57 26.57
CA GLU A 569 5.88 31.20 27.98
C GLU A 569 6.60 29.85 28.10
N ASP A 570 6.33 28.92 27.17
CA ASP A 570 7.04 27.65 27.11
C ASP A 570 8.53 27.85 26.77
N VAL A 571 8.87 28.72 25.83
CA VAL A 571 10.26 29.04 25.51
C VAL A 571 10.98 29.75 26.66
N ARG A 572 10.35 30.74 27.28
CA ARG A 572 10.90 31.45 28.45
C ARG A 572 11.15 30.51 29.62
N SER A 573 10.24 29.56 29.86
CA SER A 573 10.35 28.61 30.96
C SER A 573 11.43 27.54 30.74
N GLN A 574 11.63 27.08 29.50
CA GLN A 574 12.71 26.14 29.18
C GLN A 574 14.09 26.77 29.33
N GLY A 575 14.26 28.02 28.89
CA GLY A 575 15.50 28.76 29.05
C GLY A 575 15.90 29.00 30.51
N ARG A 576 14.98 28.88 31.46
CA ARG A 576 15.25 29.00 32.91
C ARG A 576 15.51 27.67 33.62
N ASN A 577 15.05 26.56 33.06
CA ASN A 577 15.00 25.26 33.77
C ASN A 577 16.15 24.32 33.38
N TYR A 578 16.75 24.50 32.20
CA TYR A 578 17.75 23.58 31.65
C TYR A 578 19.05 24.24 31.21
N LEU A 579 19.09 25.56 31.22
CA LEU A 579 20.16 26.44 30.78
C LEU A 579 20.31 27.53 31.83
#